data_AF-A0A7Y5KSD4-F1
#
_entry.id   AF-A0A7Y5KSD4-F1
#
_cell.length_a   1.000
_cell.length_b   1.000
_cell.length_c   1.000
_cell.angle_alpha   90.00
_cell.angle_beta   90.00
_cell.angle_gamma   90.00
#
_symmetry.space_group_name_H-M   'P 1'
#
loop_
_entity.id
_entity.type
_entity.pdbx_description
1 polymer ?
#
loop_
_entity_poly.entity_id
_entity_poly.type
_entity_poly.pdbx_seq_one_letter_code
_entity_poly.pdbx_strand_id
1 'polypeptide(L)'
;MSKFKLSRRFFLRGAGGVAIALPLLDVMSPRTSRAAEGPKRYLVCFGGQSLGADNDTRHNLYVPDATGPLTAPFKLALAPLEGVKDRITVVSNLEIPAATGGTPPAAGRPSGFHATSLGPLFSGMRSSDNRAHSITSDQVVANAVGQETTFASLVYRVQAGWYLADSQPVGRDLMSYRGDGDPIDATVSPKQAFDSLFYNFATPDDPAASAEQDFKWRARKSVLDLVERRSERLVSKLSGADRQRLEKHWDEIRDLEMRISALPPVASGACEVPTDPGADPAQGGDNQSADVYDTNVGYSGEEQRATVFCDLVQMAFACDLTRASTLMFTMAQSHMMMNELTGDATDQHELGHGGAPGGTEAVSRGIAWHMKHFGRLVQMLADTPENGGSLLDSCAVVFLHEGGHGFGENEDNTSHSTENMACLVAGGAGGLVSGVHIDAGGLHPANVLITAMNAVGVDTNQLGEVTGTVPGLRG
;
A
#
# COMPACT_ATOMS: atom_id res chain seq x y z
N MET A 1 44.79 -2.01 -25.22
CA MET A 1 44.69 -2.28 -23.77
C MET A 1 43.45 -3.12 -23.52
N SER A 2 43.59 -4.37 -23.06
CA SER A 2 42.43 -5.21 -22.72
C SER A 2 41.75 -4.62 -21.48
N LYS A 3 40.43 -4.43 -21.54
CA LYS A 3 39.64 -3.93 -20.41
C LYS A 3 39.52 -5.04 -19.38
N PHE A 4 39.97 -4.76 -18.17
CA PHE A 4 39.87 -5.65 -17.00
C PHE A 4 38.41 -5.95 -16.68
N LYS A 5 38.05 -7.24 -16.50
CA LYS A 5 36.70 -7.71 -16.16
C LYS A 5 36.79 -8.68 -14.98
N LEU A 6 36.01 -8.46 -13.92
CA LEU A 6 35.85 -9.42 -12.84
C LEU A 6 34.54 -10.20 -13.00
N SER A 7 34.55 -11.47 -12.63
CA SER A 7 33.34 -12.30 -12.52
C SER A 7 32.59 -11.96 -11.23
N ARG A 8 31.24 -12.07 -11.24
CA ARG A 8 30.39 -11.97 -10.04
C ARG A 8 30.71 -13.02 -8.97
N ARG A 9 31.43 -14.09 -9.33
CA ARG A 9 31.90 -15.14 -8.41
C ARG A 9 33.33 -14.90 -7.90
N PHE A 10 33.86 -13.69 -8.06
CA PHE A 10 35.20 -13.36 -7.62
C PHE A 10 35.20 -13.06 -6.12
N PHE A 11 36.00 -13.81 -5.36
CA PHE A 11 36.20 -13.64 -3.93
C PHE A 11 37.65 -13.20 -3.67
N LEU A 12 37.85 -12.28 -2.72
CA LEU A 12 39.18 -12.02 -2.19
C LEU A 12 39.56 -13.18 -1.27
N ARG A 13 40.56 -13.97 -1.67
CA ARG A 13 41.12 -15.04 -0.84
C ARG A 13 42.26 -14.48 0.01
N GLY A 14 42.04 -14.41 1.32
CA GLY A 14 43.07 -14.05 2.29
C GLY A 14 44.03 -15.23 2.56
N ALA A 15 45.24 -14.91 3.01
CA ALA A 15 46.16 -15.91 3.57
C ALA A 15 45.53 -16.50 4.84
N GLY A 16 45.01 -17.73 4.76
CA GLY A 16 44.27 -18.39 5.83
C GLY A 16 42.92 -18.99 5.43
N GLY A 17 42.51 -18.89 4.16
CA GLY A 17 41.28 -19.55 3.66
C GLY A 17 40.00 -18.75 3.87
N VAL A 18 40.08 -17.54 4.44
CA VAL A 18 38.95 -16.59 4.51
C VAL A 18 38.65 -16.06 3.12
N ALA A 19 37.40 -16.22 2.68
CA ALA A 19 36.88 -15.63 1.44
C ALA A 19 35.96 -14.47 1.80
N ILE A 20 36.33 -13.26 1.39
CA ILE A 20 35.46 -12.07 1.53
C ILE A 20 34.70 -11.90 0.22
N ALA A 21 33.37 -11.94 0.30
CA ALA A 21 32.50 -11.59 -0.82
C ALA A 21 32.67 -10.08 -1.11
N LEU A 22 32.90 -9.74 -2.37
CA LEU A 22 32.96 -8.34 -2.77
C LEU A 22 31.54 -7.79 -2.96
N PRO A 23 31.26 -6.54 -2.55
CA PRO A 23 30.06 -5.84 -3.01
C PRO A 23 30.06 -5.77 -4.55
N LEU A 24 28.89 -5.66 -5.16
CA LEU A 24 28.77 -5.65 -6.62
C LEU A 24 29.50 -4.41 -7.18
N LEU A 25 30.69 -4.63 -7.76
CA LEU A 25 31.50 -3.55 -8.34
C LEU A 25 31.08 -3.30 -9.80
N ASP A 26 31.10 -2.05 -10.25
CA ASP A 26 30.80 -1.66 -11.65
C ASP A 26 31.60 -2.44 -12.71
N VAL A 27 32.81 -2.88 -12.35
CA VAL A 27 33.69 -3.69 -13.22
C VAL A 27 33.17 -5.11 -13.46
N MET A 28 32.19 -5.56 -12.66
CA MET A 28 31.52 -6.86 -12.76
C MET A 28 30.22 -6.82 -13.59
N SER A 29 29.78 -5.63 -14.00
CA SER A 29 28.60 -5.45 -14.84
C SER A 29 29.00 -5.12 -16.29
N PRO A 30 28.48 -5.84 -17.30
CA PRO A 30 28.72 -5.47 -18.69
C PRO A 30 28.05 -4.13 -19.01
N ARG A 31 28.83 -3.08 -19.27
CA ARG A 31 28.39 -1.72 -19.65
C ARG A 31 27.60 -1.62 -20.98
N THR A 32 27.10 -2.72 -21.54
CA THR A 32 26.46 -2.75 -22.88
C THR A 32 25.22 -3.63 -23.00
N SER A 33 24.52 -3.94 -21.91
CA SER A 33 23.16 -4.47 -22.00
C SER A 33 22.19 -3.48 -21.38
N ARG A 34 20.99 -3.37 -21.95
CA ARG A 34 19.76 -2.93 -21.25
C ARG A 34 19.91 -3.26 -19.76
N ALA A 35 19.61 -2.29 -18.88
CA ALA A 35 19.59 -2.49 -17.43
C ALA A 35 19.06 -3.90 -17.14
N ALA A 36 19.86 -4.74 -16.48
CA ALA A 36 19.38 -6.05 -16.08
C ALA A 36 18.11 -5.80 -15.26
N GLU A 37 16.98 -6.39 -15.66
CA GLU A 37 15.71 -6.11 -15.00
C GLU A 37 15.85 -6.49 -13.52
N GLY A 38 15.80 -5.47 -12.66
CA GLY A 38 15.73 -5.66 -11.21
C GLY A 38 14.44 -6.36 -10.80
N PRO A 39 14.35 -6.83 -9.55
CA PRO A 39 13.12 -7.43 -9.05
C PRO A 39 11.95 -6.44 -9.20
N LYS A 40 10.85 -6.92 -9.77
CA LYS A 40 9.65 -6.10 -9.93
C LYS A 40 8.91 -6.00 -8.60
N ARG A 41 8.36 -4.82 -8.31
CA ARG A 41 7.72 -4.52 -7.03
C ARG A 41 6.34 -3.93 -7.24
N TYR A 42 5.40 -4.33 -6.42
CA TYR A 42 4.00 -3.95 -6.52
C TYR A 42 3.52 -3.29 -5.22
N LEU A 43 2.86 -2.15 -5.35
CA LEU A 43 2.30 -1.42 -4.22
C LEU A 43 0.90 -0.91 -4.54
N VAL A 44 -0.05 -1.17 -3.64
CA VAL A 44 -1.39 -0.55 -3.68
C VAL A 44 -1.55 0.37 -2.48
N CYS A 45 -1.76 1.65 -2.75
CA CYS A 45 -2.10 2.67 -1.78
C CYS A 45 -3.61 2.97 -1.81
N PHE A 46 -4.15 3.43 -0.68
CA PHE A 46 -5.56 3.82 -0.58
C PHE A 46 -5.75 5.08 0.26
N GLY A 47 -6.60 5.97 -0.24
CA GLY A 47 -7.18 7.10 0.52
C GLY A 47 -8.69 6.90 0.66
N GLY A 48 -9.17 6.83 1.89
CA GLY A 48 -10.59 6.67 2.22
C GLY A 48 -11.39 7.96 2.07
N GLN A 49 -11.34 8.56 0.88
CA GLN A 49 -12.11 9.74 0.52
C GLN A 49 -12.57 9.65 -0.94
N SER A 50 -13.79 10.08 -1.20
CA SER A 50 -14.34 10.22 -2.55
C SER A 50 -13.90 11.53 -3.21
N LEU A 51 -13.94 11.60 -4.54
CA LEU A 51 -13.37 12.75 -5.28
C LEU A 51 -14.18 14.06 -5.18
N GLY A 52 -15.40 14.00 -4.65
CA GLY A 52 -16.36 15.10 -4.64
C GLY A 52 -17.11 15.27 -3.33
N ALA A 53 -17.84 16.39 -3.23
CA ALA A 53 -18.74 16.70 -2.13
C ALA A 53 -20.19 16.59 -2.60
N ASP A 54 -21.09 16.33 -1.65
CA ASP A 54 -22.52 16.20 -1.92
C ASP A 54 -23.10 17.49 -2.49
N ASN A 55 -23.89 17.33 -3.56
CA ASN A 55 -24.63 18.39 -4.21
C ASN A 55 -23.79 19.59 -4.70
N ASP A 56 -22.47 19.43 -4.84
CA ASP A 56 -21.58 20.46 -5.40
C ASP A 56 -21.41 20.28 -6.92
N THR A 57 -21.72 21.33 -7.68
CA THR A 57 -21.59 21.36 -9.15
C THR A 57 -20.15 21.33 -9.66
N ARG A 58 -19.16 21.57 -8.80
CA ARG A 58 -17.74 21.46 -9.17
C ARG A 58 -17.29 20.02 -9.34
N HIS A 59 -18.04 19.09 -8.75
CA HIS A 59 -17.83 17.65 -8.80
C HIS A 59 -16.50 17.15 -8.22
N ASN A 60 -15.36 17.51 -8.80
CA ASN A 60 -14.04 17.19 -8.28
C ASN A 60 -12.99 18.26 -8.66
N LEU A 61 -11.95 18.42 -7.84
CA LEU A 61 -10.73 19.16 -8.19
C LEU A 61 -9.52 18.21 -8.23
N TYR A 62 -9.71 17.05 -8.86
CA TYR A 62 -8.74 15.97 -8.95
C TYR A 62 -8.37 15.64 -10.39
N VAL A 63 -9.36 15.29 -11.22
CA VAL A 63 -9.14 14.82 -12.60
C VAL A 63 -8.69 15.98 -13.49
N PRO A 64 -7.58 15.87 -14.25
CA PRO A 64 -7.17 16.88 -15.22
C PRO A 64 -8.23 17.11 -16.30
N ASP A 65 -8.37 18.34 -16.78
CA ASP A 65 -9.44 18.71 -17.73
C ASP A 65 -9.27 18.10 -19.13
N ALA A 66 -8.03 17.78 -19.53
CA ALA A 66 -7.72 17.20 -20.83
C ALA A 66 -7.03 15.83 -20.67
N THR A 67 -7.37 14.89 -21.54
CA THR A 67 -6.66 13.61 -21.68
C THR A 67 -5.37 13.78 -22.47
N GLY A 68 -4.48 12.79 -22.40
CA GLY A 68 -3.16 12.81 -23.03
C GLY A 68 -2.09 13.41 -22.11
N PRO A 69 -1.02 14.02 -22.65
CA PRO A 69 0.11 14.50 -21.85
C PRO A 69 -0.30 15.49 -20.75
N LEU A 70 0.19 15.25 -19.53
CA LEU A 70 -0.04 16.12 -18.36
C LEU A 70 0.79 17.41 -18.49
N THR A 71 0.22 18.43 -19.12
CA THR A 71 0.91 19.70 -19.41
C THR A 71 0.36 20.89 -18.61
N ALA A 72 -0.89 20.83 -18.19
CA ALA A 72 -1.50 21.86 -17.36
C ALA A 72 -1.06 21.71 -15.88
N PRO A 73 -1.08 22.79 -15.08
CA PRO A 73 -0.92 22.70 -13.63
C PRO A 73 -1.94 21.75 -13.01
N PHE A 74 -1.54 21.00 -11.98
CA PHE A 74 -2.49 20.13 -11.29
C PHE A 74 -3.55 20.93 -10.51
N LYS A 75 -4.76 20.37 -10.45
CA LYS A 75 -5.86 20.88 -9.62
C LYS A 75 -5.54 20.68 -8.14
N LEU A 76 -6.32 21.34 -7.27
CA LEU A 76 -6.07 21.41 -5.82
C LEU A 76 -5.73 20.05 -5.18
N ALA A 77 -6.50 19.00 -5.48
CA ALA A 77 -6.28 17.68 -4.89
C ALA A 77 -4.95 17.04 -5.32
N LEU A 78 -4.49 17.30 -6.55
CA LEU A 78 -3.25 16.76 -7.11
C LEU A 78 -2.05 17.72 -7.03
N ALA A 79 -2.24 18.94 -6.55
CA ALA A 79 -1.18 19.96 -6.49
C ALA A 79 0.12 19.48 -5.82
N PRO A 80 0.10 18.65 -4.76
CA PRO A 80 1.33 18.11 -4.15
C PRO A 80 2.17 17.21 -5.07
N LEU A 81 1.60 16.70 -6.16
CA LEU A 81 2.27 15.82 -7.12
C LEU A 81 2.99 16.56 -8.25
N GLU A 82 2.98 17.90 -8.25
CA GLU A 82 3.56 18.69 -9.34
C GLU A 82 5.02 18.31 -9.63
N GLY A 83 5.80 18.01 -8.58
CA GLY A 83 7.21 17.60 -8.70
C GLY A 83 7.45 16.20 -9.30
N VAL A 84 6.42 15.34 -9.32
CA VAL A 84 6.48 13.97 -9.87
C VAL A 84 5.49 13.75 -11.02
N LYS A 85 5.01 14.83 -11.63
CA LYS A 85 3.99 14.81 -12.69
C LYS A 85 4.37 13.90 -13.87
N ASP A 86 5.64 13.89 -14.25
CA ASP A 86 6.20 13.06 -15.32
C ASP A 86 6.31 11.57 -14.95
N ARG A 87 6.09 11.21 -13.68
CA ARG A 87 6.22 9.86 -13.12
C ARG A 87 4.90 9.19 -12.78
N ILE A 88 3.79 9.88 -13.03
CA ILE A 88 2.44 9.38 -12.72
C ILE A 88 1.54 9.42 -13.94
N THR A 89 0.57 8.54 -13.95
CA THR A 89 -0.55 8.51 -14.88
C THR A 89 -1.85 8.67 -14.10
N VAL A 90 -2.69 9.60 -14.53
CA VAL A 90 -4.07 9.72 -14.03
C VAL A 90 -4.95 8.81 -14.87
N VAL A 91 -5.69 7.90 -14.22
CA VAL A 91 -6.71 7.08 -14.90
C VAL A 91 -8.06 7.50 -14.36
N SER A 92 -8.91 8.08 -15.20
CA SER A 92 -10.22 8.62 -14.82
C SER A 92 -11.38 7.86 -15.47
N ASN A 93 -12.61 8.28 -15.13
CA ASN A 93 -13.84 7.71 -15.68
C ASN A 93 -13.92 6.20 -15.44
N LEU A 94 -13.64 5.80 -14.20
CA LEU A 94 -13.76 4.43 -13.72
C LEU A 94 -15.12 4.27 -13.01
N GLU A 95 -15.66 3.05 -12.99
CA GLU A 95 -16.95 2.76 -12.37
C GLU A 95 -16.97 1.40 -11.66
N ILE A 96 -17.58 1.33 -10.47
CA ILE A 96 -18.01 0.06 -9.87
C ILE A 96 -19.54 -0.02 -10.01
N PRO A 97 -20.08 -1.02 -10.73
CA PRO A 97 -21.52 -1.18 -10.90
C PRO A 97 -22.24 -1.32 -9.55
N ALA A 98 -23.36 -0.64 -9.38
CA ALA A 98 -24.17 -0.72 -8.17
C ALA A 98 -25.59 -1.25 -8.48
N ALA A 99 -26.19 -1.94 -7.52
CA ALA A 99 -27.62 -2.30 -7.58
C ALA A 99 -28.39 -1.78 -6.37
N THR A 100 -29.52 -1.13 -6.65
CA THR A 100 -30.50 -0.69 -5.65
C THR A 100 -31.44 -1.85 -5.30
N GLY A 101 -30.91 -2.85 -4.60
CA GLY A 101 -31.61 -4.09 -4.22
C GLY A 101 -31.37 -5.28 -5.16
N GLY A 102 -31.68 -6.48 -4.66
CA GLY A 102 -31.40 -7.73 -5.35
C GLY A 102 -29.93 -8.17 -5.27
N THR A 103 -29.53 -9.09 -6.16
CA THR A 103 -28.14 -9.54 -6.25
C THR A 103 -27.29 -8.47 -6.96
N PRO A 104 -26.15 -8.05 -6.38
CA PRO A 104 -25.24 -7.13 -7.05
C PRO A 104 -24.79 -7.64 -8.42
N PRO A 105 -24.54 -6.74 -9.39
CA PRO A 105 -23.95 -7.11 -10.67
C PRO A 105 -22.58 -7.79 -10.47
N ALA A 106 -22.09 -8.44 -11.51
CA ALA A 106 -20.71 -8.95 -11.49
C ALA A 106 -19.73 -7.80 -11.21
N ALA A 107 -18.77 -8.04 -10.30
CA ALA A 107 -17.86 -7.04 -9.77
C ALA A 107 -18.54 -5.80 -9.18
N GLY A 108 -19.81 -5.90 -8.79
CA GLY A 108 -20.59 -4.77 -8.31
C GLY A 108 -20.81 -4.76 -6.79
N ARG A 109 -21.45 -3.70 -6.31
CA ARG A 109 -21.88 -3.55 -4.91
C ARG A 109 -23.41 -3.55 -4.76
N PRO A 110 -23.95 -4.01 -3.63
CA PRO A 110 -25.32 -3.72 -3.23
C PRO A 110 -25.48 -2.26 -2.79
N SER A 111 -26.69 -1.92 -2.35
CA SER A 111 -26.96 -0.72 -1.56
C SER A 111 -26.04 -0.57 -0.34
N GLY A 112 -25.83 0.65 0.12
CA GLY A 112 -24.70 1.07 0.94
C GLY A 112 -23.48 1.42 0.10
N PHE A 113 -22.52 2.15 0.68
CA PHE A 113 -21.33 2.63 -0.03
C PHE A 113 -20.03 2.13 0.61
N HIS A 114 -19.67 2.65 1.79
CA HIS A 114 -18.34 2.49 2.36
C HIS A 114 -17.85 1.04 2.45
N ALA A 115 -18.59 0.16 3.13
CA ALA A 115 -18.13 -1.21 3.35
C ALA A 115 -18.42 -2.13 2.15
N THR A 116 -19.40 -1.77 1.32
CA THR A 116 -19.88 -2.59 0.21
C THR A 116 -19.06 -2.36 -1.06
N SER A 117 -18.39 -1.22 -1.22
CA SER A 117 -17.56 -0.90 -2.39
C SER A 117 -16.14 -1.51 -2.35
N LEU A 118 -15.58 -1.75 -1.15
CA LEU A 118 -14.17 -2.14 -1.01
C LEU A 118 -13.84 -3.53 -1.57
N GLY A 119 -14.74 -4.50 -1.40
CA GLY A 119 -14.58 -5.85 -1.95
C GLY A 119 -14.36 -5.81 -3.48
N PRO A 120 -15.31 -5.23 -4.24
CA PRO A 120 -15.15 -4.97 -5.66
C PRO A 120 -13.89 -4.17 -5.99
N LEU A 121 -13.62 -3.09 -5.26
CA LEU A 121 -12.48 -2.20 -5.52
C LEU A 121 -11.13 -2.94 -5.48
N PHE A 122 -10.87 -3.75 -4.45
CA PHE A 122 -9.56 -4.38 -4.23
C PHE A 122 -9.40 -5.78 -4.84
N SER A 123 -10.51 -6.48 -5.08
CA SER A 123 -10.50 -7.88 -5.55
C SER A 123 -11.25 -8.12 -6.85
N GLY A 124 -11.94 -7.12 -7.40
CA GLY A 124 -12.79 -7.26 -8.59
C GLY A 124 -13.96 -8.22 -8.41
N MET A 125 -14.22 -8.70 -7.19
CA MET A 125 -15.32 -9.61 -6.86
C MET A 125 -16.48 -8.81 -6.30
N ARG A 126 -17.72 -9.14 -6.72
CA ARG A 126 -18.91 -8.49 -6.17
C ARG A 126 -18.98 -8.63 -4.65
N SER A 127 -19.55 -7.61 -4.00
CA SER A 127 -19.72 -7.60 -2.55
C SER A 127 -20.93 -8.43 -2.10
N SER A 128 -20.83 -9.09 -0.95
CA SER A 128 -21.90 -9.91 -0.35
C SER A 128 -22.14 -9.62 1.13
N ASP A 129 -21.09 -9.36 1.92
CA ASP A 129 -21.18 -9.18 3.38
C ASP A 129 -20.13 -8.21 3.95
N ASN A 130 -19.76 -7.17 3.18
CA ASN A 130 -18.74 -6.17 3.54
C ASN A 130 -17.31 -6.71 3.66
N ARG A 131 -17.03 -7.86 3.03
CA ARG A 131 -15.68 -8.43 2.87
C ARG A 131 -15.38 -8.72 1.42
N ALA A 132 -14.10 -8.77 1.08
CA ALA A 132 -13.67 -9.33 -0.20
C ALA A 132 -13.67 -10.87 -0.12
N HIS A 133 -14.51 -11.50 -0.95
CA HIS A 133 -14.56 -12.97 -1.08
C HIS A 133 -13.63 -13.52 -2.15
N SER A 134 -12.74 -12.69 -2.67
CA SER A 134 -11.67 -13.10 -3.58
C SER A 134 -10.34 -12.54 -3.09
N ILE A 135 -9.26 -13.16 -3.56
CA ILE A 135 -7.89 -12.74 -3.26
C ILE A 135 -7.67 -11.34 -3.83
N THR A 136 -7.03 -10.46 -3.06
CA THR A 136 -6.76 -9.08 -3.48
C THR A 136 -5.47 -9.02 -4.32
N SER A 137 -5.36 -7.99 -5.17
CA SER A 137 -4.27 -7.88 -6.15
C SER A 137 -2.86 -7.95 -5.53
N ASP A 138 -2.68 -7.37 -4.34
CA ASP A 138 -1.42 -7.42 -3.59
C ASP A 138 -1.06 -8.85 -3.18
N GLN A 139 -2.06 -9.66 -2.79
CA GLN A 139 -1.84 -11.06 -2.40
C GLN A 139 -1.69 -11.99 -3.61
N VAL A 140 -2.33 -11.68 -4.75
CA VAL A 140 -2.03 -12.35 -6.02
C VAL A 140 -0.55 -12.16 -6.37
N VAL A 141 -0.05 -10.93 -6.29
CA VAL A 141 1.37 -10.63 -6.55
C VAL A 141 2.27 -11.26 -5.49
N ALA A 142 1.93 -11.18 -4.20
CA ALA A 142 2.70 -11.81 -3.12
C ALA A 142 2.87 -13.33 -3.32
N ASN A 143 1.82 -14.02 -3.79
CA ASN A 143 1.89 -15.44 -4.12
C ASN A 143 2.81 -15.72 -5.32
N ALA A 144 2.87 -14.80 -6.29
CA ALA A 144 3.68 -14.97 -7.50
C ALA A 144 5.17 -14.63 -7.29
N VAL A 145 5.49 -13.54 -6.56
CA VAL A 145 6.86 -13.01 -6.46
C VAL A 145 7.39 -12.82 -5.03
N GLY A 146 6.54 -12.93 -4.01
CA GLY A 146 6.90 -12.72 -2.60
C GLY A 146 7.61 -13.91 -1.92
N GLN A 147 7.75 -15.04 -2.62
CA GLN A 147 8.44 -16.23 -2.10
C GLN A 147 9.97 -16.09 -2.13
N GLU A 148 10.50 -15.10 -2.86
CA GLU A 148 11.93 -14.82 -2.96
C GLU A 148 12.43 -13.82 -1.90
N THR A 149 11.53 -13.27 -1.08
CA THR A 149 11.82 -12.23 -0.09
C THR A 149 11.46 -12.66 1.33
N THR A 150 12.03 -11.97 2.33
CA THR A 150 11.78 -12.25 3.76
C THR A 150 10.29 -12.15 4.10
N PHE A 151 9.64 -11.09 3.63
CA PHE A 151 8.20 -10.87 3.80
C PHE A 151 7.51 -11.06 2.45
N ALA A 152 6.51 -11.94 2.41
CA ALA A 152 5.73 -12.18 1.19
C ALA A 152 4.96 -10.93 0.76
N SER A 153 4.38 -10.23 1.73
CA SER A 153 3.78 -8.91 1.55
C SER A 153 3.85 -8.10 2.85
N LEU A 154 3.78 -6.78 2.74
CA LEU A 154 3.60 -5.86 3.87
C LEU A 154 2.24 -5.19 3.79
N VAL A 155 1.43 -5.27 4.85
CA VAL A 155 0.11 -4.63 4.93
C VAL A 155 0.13 -3.58 6.04
N TYR A 156 0.09 -2.31 5.66
CA TYR A 156 0.24 -1.17 6.56
C TYR A 156 -0.94 -0.21 6.49
N ARG A 157 -1.20 0.45 7.63
CA ARG A 157 -2.23 1.49 7.74
C ARG A 157 -1.72 2.65 8.60
N VAL A 158 -1.85 3.86 8.08
CA VAL A 158 -1.43 5.11 8.73
C VAL A 158 -2.43 5.50 9.82
N GLN A 159 -3.73 5.55 9.49
CA GLN A 159 -4.78 5.84 10.47
C GLN A 159 -4.78 4.78 11.58
N ALA A 160 -4.43 5.21 12.79
CA ALA A 160 -4.16 4.29 13.89
C ALA A 160 -5.44 3.69 14.50
N GLY A 161 -6.51 4.49 14.57
CA GLY A 161 -7.78 4.10 15.20
C GLY A 161 -9.00 4.45 14.36
N TRP A 162 -10.16 3.90 14.77
CA TRP A 162 -11.45 4.18 14.13
C TRP A 162 -12.01 5.56 14.50
N TYR A 163 -11.68 6.04 15.71
CA TYR A 163 -12.07 7.35 16.25
C TYR A 163 -13.58 7.61 16.40
N LEU A 164 -14.39 6.56 16.35
CA LEU A 164 -15.82 6.63 16.68
C LEU A 164 -16.17 5.50 17.65
N ALA A 165 -16.34 5.80 18.93
CA ALA A 165 -16.43 4.79 19.99
C ALA A 165 -17.69 3.90 19.91
N ASP A 166 -18.81 4.45 19.43
CA ASP A 166 -20.10 3.75 19.37
C ASP A 166 -20.29 2.92 18.09
N SER A 167 -19.22 2.75 17.30
CA SER A 167 -19.24 1.93 16.09
C SER A 167 -17.93 1.16 15.92
N GLN A 168 -17.95 0.18 15.04
CA GLN A 168 -16.76 -0.55 14.60
C GLN A 168 -16.53 -0.25 13.11
N PRO A 169 -15.31 -0.42 12.58
CA PRO A 169 -15.04 -0.13 11.18
C PRO A 169 -15.77 -1.06 10.19
N VAL A 170 -16.14 -2.28 10.59
CA VAL A 170 -16.88 -3.27 9.77
C VAL A 170 -16.25 -3.45 8.38
N GLY A 171 -14.94 -3.72 8.32
CA GLY A 171 -14.21 -4.00 7.08
C GLY A 171 -13.71 -2.77 6.31
N ARG A 172 -14.10 -1.56 6.73
CA ARG A 172 -13.62 -0.29 6.14
C ARG A 172 -12.15 0.00 6.36
N ASP A 173 -11.53 -0.80 7.21
CA ASP A 173 -10.16 -0.67 7.67
C ASP A 173 -9.24 -1.76 7.11
N LEU A 174 -9.76 -2.55 6.14
CA LEU A 174 -9.11 -3.68 5.48
C LEU A 174 -8.93 -3.42 3.98
N MET A 175 -7.76 -3.79 3.45
CA MET A 175 -7.46 -3.77 2.00
C MET A 175 -7.08 -5.15 1.45
N SER A 176 -6.48 -6.00 2.28
CA SER A 176 -5.80 -7.22 1.84
C SER A 176 -6.55 -8.45 2.30
N TYR A 177 -6.82 -9.37 1.38
CA TYR A 177 -7.49 -10.64 1.65
C TYR A 177 -6.76 -11.77 0.94
N ARG A 178 -6.57 -12.89 1.65
CA ARG A 178 -5.99 -14.13 1.07
C ARG A 178 -6.96 -14.83 0.11
N GLY A 179 -8.24 -14.44 0.11
CA GLY A 179 -9.35 -15.10 -0.60
C GLY A 179 -10.44 -15.55 0.38
N ASP A 180 -11.63 -15.90 -0.14
CA ASP A 180 -12.74 -16.50 0.63
C ASP A 180 -13.12 -15.74 1.92
N GLY A 181 -12.96 -14.41 1.94
CA GLY A 181 -13.30 -13.58 3.10
C GLY A 181 -12.30 -13.67 4.26
N ASP A 182 -11.07 -14.16 4.02
CA ASP A 182 -9.95 -14.25 4.98
C ASP A 182 -9.09 -12.96 4.94
N PRO A 183 -9.31 -11.99 5.84
CA PRO A 183 -8.61 -10.71 5.82
C PRO A 183 -7.17 -10.82 6.35
N ILE A 184 -6.35 -9.84 5.98
CA ILE A 184 -5.03 -9.60 6.55
C ILE A 184 -5.07 -8.25 7.26
N ASP A 185 -4.94 -8.27 8.59
CA ASP A 185 -4.93 -7.05 9.39
C ASP A 185 -3.68 -6.21 9.11
N ALA A 186 -3.88 -4.90 9.01
CA ALA A 186 -2.78 -3.98 8.78
C ALA A 186 -1.98 -3.73 10.08
N THR A 187 -0.66 -3.65 9.97
CA THR A 187 0.16 -3.11 11.04
C THR A 187 -0.01 -1.58 11.06
N VAL A 188 -0.46 -1.05 12.20
CA VAL A 188 -0.72 0.39 12.41
C VAL A 188 0.38 1.11 13.19
N SER A 189 1.31 0.34 13.76
CA SER A 189 2.41 0.86 14.57
C SER A 189 3.68 1.02 13.73
N PRO A 190 4.16 2.26 13.47
CA PRO A 190 5.43 2.48 12.80
C PRO A 190 6.60 1.84 13.54
N LYS A 191 6.61 1.88 14.88
CA LYS A 191 7.67 1.23 15.66
C LYS A 191 7.68 -0.28 15.49
N GLN A 192 6.50 -0.91 15.53
CA GLN A 192 6.37 -2.34 15.30
C GLN A 192 6.80 -2.71 13.87
N ALA A 193 6.42 -1.92 12.87
CA ALA A 193 6.81 -2.15 11.48
C ALA A 193 8.33 -2.02 11.28
N PHE A 194 8.94 -0.97 11.82
CA PHE A 194 10.40 -0.77 11.83
C PHE A 194 11.12 -1.94 12.47
N ASP A 195 10.69 -2.32 13.69
CA ASP A 195 11.27 -3.46 14.39
C ASP A 195 11.13 -4.72 13.54
N SER A 196 9.95 -5.04 13.01
CA SER A 196 9.77 -6.24 12.19
C SER A 196 10.72 -6.27 10.99
N LEU A 197 10.89 -5.16 10.25
CA LEU A 197 11.71 -5.10 9.05
C LEU A 197 13.22 -5.19 9.33
N PHE A 198 13.70 -4.44 10.32
CA PHE A 198 15.13 -4.21 10.50
C PHE A 198 15.74 -4.97 11.68
N TYR A 199 14.93 -5.72 12.42
CA TYR A 199 15.37 -6.44 13.61
C TYR A 199 16.46 -7.49 13.38
N ASN A 200 16.67 -7.99 12.17
CA ASN A 200 17.77 -8.93 11.85
C ASN A 200 18.84 -8.31 10.95
N PHE A 201 18.86 -6.99 10.75
CA PHE A 201 19.95 -6.35 10.01
C PHE A 201 21.21 -6.35 10.86
N ALA A 202 22.31 -6.87 10.32
CA ALA A 202 23.59 -6.76 10.99
C ALA A 202 23.98 -5.27 11.07
N THR A 203 24.43 -4.83 12.23
CA THR A 203 25.21 -3.59 12.42
C THR A 203 26.69 -3.98 12.37
N PRO A 204 27.32 -4.06 11.18
CA PRO A 204 28.66 -4.62 11.03
C PRO A 204 29.74 -3.93 11.87
N ASP A 205 29.51 -2.67 12.25
CA ASP A 205 30.50 -1.85 12.96
C ASP A 205 30.29 -1.79 14.50
N ASP A 206 29.29 -2.47 15.05
CA ASP A 206 29.05 -2.52 16.50
C ASP A 206 28.78 -3.96 17.02
N PRO A 207 29.83 -4.65 17.49
CA PRO A 207 29.70 -5.99 18.07
C PRO A 207 28.78 -6.08 19.29
N ALA A 208 28.63 -5.00 20.07
CA ALA A 208 27.76 -5.00 21.25
C ALA A 208 26.29 -4.90 20.84
N ALA A 209 25.97 -4.04 19.86
CA ALA A 209 24.63 -3.95 19.29
C ALA A 209 24.22 -5.28 18.62
N SER A 210 25.13 -5.90 17.87
CA SER A 210 24.88 -7.21 17.25
C SER A 210 24.63 -8.32 18.29
N ALA A 211 25.35 -8.32 19.42
CA ALA A 211 25.14 -9.28 20.50
C ALA A 211 23.82 -9.06 21.25
N GLU A 212 23.42 -7.80 21.49
CA GLU A 212 22.12 -7.48 22.09
C GLU A 212 20.95 -7.93 21.20
N GLN A 213 21.08 -7.72 19.89
CA GLN A 213 20.12 -8.14 18.88
C GLN A 213 19.96 -9.66 18.84
N ASP A 214 21.07 -10.42 18.80
CA ASP A 214 21.07 -11.89 18.89
C ASP A 214 20.43 -12.39 20.20
N PHE A 215 20.71 -11.74 21.32
CA PHE A 215 20.06 -12.08 22.60
C PHE A 215 18.55 -11.88 22.55
N LYS A 216 18.09 -10.72 22.09
CA LYS A 216 16.65 -10.46 21.93
C LYS A 216 16.02 -11.51 20.99
N TRP A 217 16.73 -11.94 19.95
CA TRP A 217 16.21 -12.86 18.93
C TRP A 217 15.96 -14.23 19.55
N ARG A 218 16.95 -14.75 20.27
CA ARG A 218 16.82 -16.02 21.00
C ARG A 218 15.71 -15.96 22.04
N ALA A 219 15.52 -14.82 22.71
CA ALA A 219 14.42 -14.63 23.64
C ALA A 219 13.06 -14.70 22.94
N ARG A 220 12.86 -14.01 21.80
CA ARG A 220 11.62 -14.05 21.02
C ARG A 220 11.31 -15.45 20.49
N LYS A 221 12.30 -16.12 19.90
CA LYS A 221 12.16 -17.51 19.44
C LYS A 221 11.74 -18.44 20.58
N SER A 222 12.35 -18.28 21.76
CA SER A 222 11.96 -19.05 22.95
C SER A 222 10.52 -18.78 23.41
N VAL A 223 10.00 -17.57 23.21
CA VAL A 223 8.59 -17.25 23.50
C VAL A 223 7.67 -17.92 22.48
N LEU A 224 7.99 -17.84 21.20
CA LEU A 224 7.19 -18.47 20.14
C LEU A 224 7.14 -20.00 20.30
N ASP A 225 8.29 -20.64 20.55
CA ASP A 225 8.38 -22.07 20.89
C ASP A 225 7.52 -22.44 22.12
N LEU A 226 7.41 -21.54 23.11
CA LEU A 226 6.57 -21.77 24.29
C LEU A 226 5.08 -21.64 23.98
N VAL A 227 4.70 -20.67 23.15
CA VAL A 227 3.31 -20.47 22.73
C VAL A 227 2.87 -21.62 21.83
N GLU A 228 3.70 -22.07 20.88
CA GLU A 228 3.43 -23.22 20.00
C GLU A 228 3.09 -24.49 20.81
N ARG A 229 3.95 -24.85 21.78
CA ARG A 229 3.69 -25.98 22.69
C ARG A 229 2.42 -25.83 23.52
N ARG A 230 2.03 -24.59 23.87
CA ARG A 230 0.77 -24.34 24.58
C ARG A 230 -0.43 -24.46 23.65
N SER A 231 -0.32 -24.02 22.40
CA SER A 231 -1.37 -24.17 21.40
C SER A 231 -1.62 -25.62 21.01
N GLU A 232 -0.65 -26.53 21.03
CA GLU A 232 -0.89 -27.96 20.78
C GLU A 232 -1.97 -28.55 21.73
N ARG A 233 -1.96 -28.10 23.00
CA ARG A 233 -2.98 -28.48 23.99
C ARG A 233 -4.35 -27.86 23.71
N LEU A 234 -4.39 -26.70 23.06
CA LEU A 234 -5.63 -26.03 22.66
C LEU A 234 -6.20 -26.67 21.39
N VAL A 235 -5.35 -26.95 20.39
CA VAL A 235 -5.68 -27.59 19.11
C VAL A 235 -6.43 -28.90 19.31
N SER A 236 -6.08 -29.70 20.34
CA SER A 236 -6.80 -30.94 20.66
C SER A 236 -8.25 -30.74 21.15
N LYS A 237 -8.64 -29.50 21.48
CA LYS A 237 -9.98 -29.13 21.97
C LYS A 237 -10.80 -28.32 20.95
N LEU A 238 -10.21 -27.94 19.82
CA LEU A 238 -10.85 -27.13 18.80
C LEU A 238 -11.70 -27.97 17.85
N SER A 239 -12.66 -27.30 17.19
CA SER A 239 -13.39 -27.88 16.06
C SER A 239 -12.43 -28.15 14.89
N GLY A 240 -12.82 -29.00 13.94
CA GLY A 240 -11.97 -29.30 12.77
C GLY A 240 -11.61 -28.05 11.95
N ALA A 241 -12.54 -27.11 11.80
CA ALA A 241 -12.32 -25.85 11.10
C ALA A 241 -11.39 -24.91 11.87
N ASP A 242 -11.56 -24.79 13.18
CA ASP A 242 -10.71 -23.92 14.01
C ASP A 242 -9.30 -24.47 14.15
N ARG A 243 -9.16 -25.81 14.20
CA ARG A 243 -7.85 -26.48 14.14
C ARG A 243 -7.12 -26.13 12.85
N GLN A 244 -7.77 -26.26 11.68
CA GLN A 244 -7.14 -25.93 10.39
C GLN A 244 -6.71 -24.45 10.31
N ARG A 245 -7.53 -23.53 10.81
CA ARG A 245 -7.17 -22.10 10.88
C ARG A 245 -5.94 -21.86 11.76
N LEU A 246 -5.90 -22.47 12.94
CA LEU A 246 -4.79 -22.32 13.87
C LEU A 246 -3.50 -22.99 13.34
N GLU A 247 -3.60 -24.16 12.71
CA GLU A 247 -2.48 -24.84 12.06
C GLU A 247 -1.90 -23.99 10.92
N LYS A 248 -2.74 -23.46 10.02
CA LYS A 248 -2.30 -22.53 8.96
C LYS A 248 -1.57 -21.30 9.53
N HIS A 249 -2.08 -20.74 10.63
CA HIS A 249 -1.45 -19.61 11.28
C HIS A 249 -0.05 -19.94 11.83
N TRP A 250 0.14 -21.13 12.42
CA TRP A 250 1.44 -21.59 12.90
C TRP A 250 2.43 -21.87 11.76
N ASP A 251 1.96 -22.46 10.67
CA ASP A 251 2.78 -22.67 9.48
C ASP A 251 3.28 -21.33 8.91
N GLU A 252 2.42 -20.31 8.86
CA GLU A 252 2.81 -18.95 8.42
C GLU A 252 3.86 -18.30 9.34
N ILE A 253 3.70 -18.43 10.67
CA ILE A 253 4.69 -17.93 11.65
C ILE A 253 6.03 -18.64 11.43
N ARG A 254 6.01 -19.97 11.28
CA ARG A 254 7.22 -20.78 11.12
C ARG A 254 7.94 -20.49 9.82
N ASP A 255 7.21 -20.33 8.72
CA ASP A 255 7.78 -19.94 7.43
C ASP A 255 8.39 -18.53 7.48
N LEU A 256 7.80 -17.61 8.23
CA LEU A 256 8.38 -16.30 8.49
C LEU A 256 9.66 -16.40 9.34
N GLU A 257 9.65 -17.17 10.43
CA GLU A 257 10.82 -17.39 11.28
C GLU A 257 12.00 -18.00 10.51
N MET A 258 11.73 -18.98 9.65
CA MET A 258 12.76 -19.59 8.81
C MET A 258 13.37 -18.58 7.84
N ARG A 259 12.55 -17.71 7.24
CA ARG A 259 13.02 -16.65 6.34
C ARG A 259 13.80 -15.56 7.07
N ILE A 260 13.37 -15.16 8.26
CA ILE A 260 14.11 -14.22 9.11
C ILE A 260 15.44 -14.86 9.57
N SER A 261 15.47 -16.18 9.81
CA SER A 261 16.68 -16.91 10.22
C SER A 261 17.68 -17.16 9.09
N ALA A 262 17.30 -16.96 7.82
CA ALA A 262 18.24 -16.95 6.70
C ALA A 262 19.26 -15.81 6.90
N LEU A 263 20.47 -15.94 6.34
CA LEU A 263 21.59 -15.03 6.58
C LEU A 263 21.14 -13.55 6.64
N PRO A 264 21.51 -12.81 7.70
CA PRO A 264 21.00 -11.46 7.92
C PRO A 264 21.28 -10.58 6.69
N PRO A 265 20.30 -9.82 6.19
CA PRO A 265 20.53 -8.86 5.13
C PRO A 265 21.66 -7.91 5.54
N VAL A 266 22.62 -7.71 4.64
CA VAL A 266 23.72 -6.77 4.85
C VAL A 266 23.36 -5.49 4.12
N ALA A 267 23.27 -4.39 4.87
CA ALA A 267 23.11 -3.05 4.30
C ALA A 267 24.20 -2.79 3.26
N SER A 268 23.79 -2.46 2.03
CA SER A 268 24.72 -2.16 0.93
C SER A 268 24.02 -1.38 -0.18
N GLY A 269 24.75 -0.47 -0.81
CA GLY A 269 24.18 0.40 -1.85
C GLY A 269 23.08 1.29 -1.28
N ALA A 270 21.88 1.22 -1.88
CA ALA A 270 20.72 1.99 -1.45
C ALA A 270 19.92 1.33 -0.29
N CYS A 271 20.30 0.11 0.11
CA CYS A 271 19.70 -0.57 1.26
C CYS A 271 20.43 -0.14 2.53
N GLU A 272 19.75 0.65 3.37
CA GLU A 272 20.25 1.17 4.64
C GLU A 272 19.22 0.90 5.75
N VAL A 273 19.67 0.81 7.00
CA VAL A 273 18.74 0.77 8.14
C VAL A 273 18.29 2.22 8.41
N PRO A 274 16.99 2.54 8.28
CA PRO A 274 16.52 3.89 8.55
C PRO A 274 16.67 4.22 10.04
N THR A 275 16.55 5.51 10.39
CA THR A 275 16.56 5.90 11.80
C THR A 275 15.34 5.29 12.51
N ASP A 276 15.54 4.73 13.72
CA ASP A 276 14.43 4.23 14.55
C ASP A 276 13.43 5.36 14.78
N PRO A 277 12.14 5.20 14.41
CA PRO A 277 11.14 6.24 14.54
C PRO A 277 10.79 6.58 15.99
N GLY A 278 11.27 5.81 16.97
CA GLY A 278 10.98 5.97 18.38
C GLY A 278 9.60 5.42 18.77
N ALA A 279 9.05 5.89 19.88
CA ALA A 279 7.71 5.49 20.30
C ALA A 279 6.66 6.03 19.33
N ASP A 280 5.62 5.24 19.08
CA ASP A 280 4.46 5.67 18.32
C ASP A 280 3.82 6.92 18.95
N PRO A 281 3.31 7.87 18.15
CA PRO A 281 2.53 8.98 18.67
C PRO A 281 1.32 8.47 19.47
N ALA A 282 0.90 9.24 20.48
CA ALA A 282 -0.27 8.89 21.30
C ALA A 282 -1.52 8.69 20.42
N GLN A 283 -2.38 7.76 20.83
CA GLN A 283 -3.64 7.56 20.12
C GLN A 283 -4.65 8.64 20.51
N GLY A 284 -5.25 9.28 19.50
CA GLY A 284 -6.35 10.21 19.66
C GLY A 284 -7.61 9.52 20.19
N GLY A 285 -8.37 10.27 20.97
CA GLY A 285 -9.65 9.87 21.53
C GLY A 285 -10.79 9.88 20.52
N ASP A 286 -11.99 9.65 21.05
CA ASP A 286 -13.25 9.58 20.30
C ASP A 286 -13.67 10.94 19.72
N ASN A 287 -14.13 10.93 18.46
CA ASN A 287 -14.61 12.10 17.71
C ASN A 287 -16.15 12.22 17.69
N GLN A 288 -16.87 11.46 18.52
CA GLN A 288 -18.33 11.50 18.55
C GLN A 288 -18.92 12.90 18.90
N SER A 289 -18.18 13.74 19.63
CA SER A 289 -18.63 15.08 20.01
C SER A 289 -18.01 16.13 19.09
N ALA A 290 -18.66 16.37 17.94
CA ALA A 290 -18.27 17.35 16.92
C ALA A 290 -18.09 18.81 17.45
N ASP A 291 -18.46 19.08 18.70
CA ASP A 291 -18.35 20.38 19.35
C ASP A 291 -17.05 20.59 20.16
N VAL A 292 -16.14 19.61 20.22
CA VAL A 292 -14.86 19.72 20.95
C VAL A 292 -13.68 19.49 20.01
N TYR A 293 -13.06 20.60 19.59
CA TYR A 293 -11.81 20.60 18.83
C TYR A 293 -10.62 20.64 19.81
N ASP A 294 -10.02 19.48 20.08
CA ASP A 294 -8.75 19.38 20.80
C ASP A 294 -7.77 18.50 20.01
N THR A 295 -6.48 18.79 20.17
CA THR A 295 -5.31 18.05 19.67
C THR A 295 -5.32 16.55 20.01
N ASN A 296 -6.19 16.12 20.94
CA ASN A 296 -6.32 14.73 21.40
C ASN A 296 -7.60 14.03 20.90
N VAL A 297 -8.36 14.60 19.96
CA VAL A 297 -9.61 14.03 19.43
C VAL A 297 -9.40 13.58 17.99
N GLY A 298 -9.68 12.31 17.70
CA GLY A 298 -9.72 11.77 16.33
C GLY A 298 -8.42 11.89 15.52
N TYR A 299 -7.27 12.10 16.16
CA TYR A 299 -5.97 12.26 15.50
C TYR A 299 -4.86 11.65 16.37
N SER A 300 -4.02 10.80 15.77
CA SER A 300 -2.93 10.07 16.42
C SER A 300 -1.58 10.36 15.75
N GLY A 301 -1.37 11.59 15.26
CA GLY A 301 -0.13 11.96 14.58
C GLY A 301 0.00 11.34 13.18
N GLU A 302 -1.10 11.22 12.45
CA GLU A 302 -1.13 10.60 11.12
C GLU A 302 -0.17 11.24 10.13
N GLU A 303 0.15 12.54 10.27
CA GLU A 303 1.20 13.19 9.48
C GLU A 303 2.57 12.51 9.67
N GLN A 304 2.96 12.27 10.92
CA GLN A 304 4.22 11.59 11.26
C GLN A 304 4.15 10.11 10.85
N ARG A 305 3.03 9.44 11.15
CA ARG A 305 2.84 8.02 10.81
C ARG A 305 2.94 7.79 9.30
N ALA A 306 2.30 8.64 8.50
CA ALA A 306 2.35 8.58 7.03
C ALA A 306 3.79 8.70 6.52
N THR A 307 4.53 9.69 7.04
CA THR A 307 5.94 9.90 6.69
C THR A 307 6.76 8.64 6.96
N VAL A 308 6.66 8.09 8.18
CA VAL A 308 7.43 6.90 8.56
C VAL A 308 7.02 5.68 7.73
N PHE A 309 5.73 5.42 7.52
CA PHE A 309 5.29 4.28 6.70
C PHE A 309 5.77 4.38 5.25
N CYS A 310 5.79 5.58 4.64
CA CYS A 310 6.38 5.78 3.33
C CYS A 310 7.87 5.43 3.32
N ASP A 311 8.62 5.86 4.34
CA ASP A 311 10.06 5.58 4.47
C ASP A 311 10.32 4.08 4.64
N LEU A 312 9.51 3.40 5.47
CA LEU A 312 9.60 1.94 5.69
C LEU A 312 9.29 1.14 4.42
N VAL A 313 8.25 1.51 3.67
CA VAL A 313 7.90 0.85 2.40
C VAL A 313 9.00 1.03 1.36
N GLN A 314 9.51 2.26 1.19
CA GLN A 314 10.62 2.52 0.28
C GLN A 314 11.85 1.70 0.64
N MET A 315 12.22 1.67 1.92
CA MET A 315 13.43 0.95 2.33
C MET A 315 13.26 -0.57 2.25
N ALA A 316 12.06 -1.09 2.57
CA ALA A 316 11.77 -2.50 2.38
C ALA A 316 11.92 -2.94 0.91
N PHE A 317 11.55 -2.07 -0.03
CA PHE A 317 11.76 -2.29 -1.46
C PHE A 317 13.24 -2.17 -1.87
N ALA A 318 13.94 -1.13 -1.39
CA ALA A 318 15.36 -0.92 -1.67
C ALA A 318 16.24 -2.08 -1.16
N CYS A 319 15.87 -2.65 -0.02
CA CYS A 319 16.53 -3.81 0.59
C CYS A 319 16.02 -5.18 0.09
N ASP A 320 15.05 -5.21 -0.84
CA ASP A 320 14.39 -6.43 -1.32
C ASP A 320 13.84 -7.32 -0.17
N LEU A 321 13.39 -6.68 0.93
CA LEU A 321 12.75 -7.36 2.07
C LEU A 321 11.35 -7.85 1.71
N THR A 322 10.70 -7.15 0.77
CA THR A 322 9.47 -7.56 0.13
C THR A 322 9.40 -7.03 -1.30
N ARG A 323 8.54 -7.64 -2.11
CA ARG A 323 8.19 -7.18 -3.46
C ARG A 323 6.71 -6.84 -3.62
N ALA A 324 5.90 -7.01 -2.57
CA ALA A 324 4.49 -6.68 -2.57
C ALA A 324 4.14 -5.91 -1.28
N SER A 325 3.42 -4.80 -1.41
CA SER A 325 2.97 -4.05 -0.23
C SER A 325 1.63 -3.36 -0.48
N THR A 326 0.96 -3.07 0.62
CA THR A 326 -0.29 -2.32 0.67
C THR A 326 -0.18 -1.24 1.74
N LEU A 327 -0.60 -0.01 1.42
CA LEU A 327 -0.55 1.13 2.32
C LEU A 327 -1.88 1.90 2.34
N MET A 328 -2.65 1.73 3.41
CA MET A 328 -3.85 2.52 3.67
C MET A 328 -3.48 3.82 4.39
N PHE A 329 -3.75 4.98 3.80
CA PHE A 329 -3.58 6.25 4.52
C PHE A 329 -4.72 6.48 5.51
N THR A 330 -5.96 6.31 5.05
CA THR A 330 -7.15 6.43 5.89
C THR A 330 -8.14 5.34 5.56
N MET A 331 -8.93 4.94 6.55
CA MET A 331 -10.03 4.00 6.38
C MET A 331 -11.12 4.61 5.48
N ALA A 332 -11.91 3.76 4.83
CA ALA A 332 -13.17 4.20 4.25
C ALA A 332 -14.09 4.75 5.35
N GLN A 333 -14.86 5.80 5.06
CA GLN A 333 -15.60 6.54 6.10
C GLN A 333 -14.71 6.96 7.29
N SER A 334 -13.57 7.60 7.02
CA SER A 334 -12.64 7.97 8.08
C SER A 334 -13.21 9.04 9.02
N HIS A 335 -13.31 8.73 10.32
CA HIS A 335 -13.63 9.71 11.37
C HIS A 335 -12.39 10.40 11.93
N MET A 336 -11.29 10.40 11.17
CA MET A 336 -10.07 11.13 11.52
C MET A 336 -10.30 12.63 11.37
N MET A 337 -9.93 13.40 12.40
CA MET A 337 -10.01 14.86 12.39
C MET A 337 -9.04 15.48 11.39
N MET A 338 -9.53 16.43 10.59
CA MET A 338 -8.76 17.07 9.54
C MET A 338 -8.13 18.40 9.95
N ASN A 339 -8.50 18.96 11.10
CA ASN A 339 -8.10 20.30 11.52
C ASN A 339 -6.57 20.49 11.55
N GLU A 340 -5.83 19.53 12.10
CA GLU A 340 -4.35 19.58 12.13
C GLU A 340 -3.72 19.50 10.73
N LEU A 341 -4.42 18.91 9.76
CA LEU A 341 -3.91 18.62 8.42
C LEU A 341 -4.29 19.68 7.38
N THR A 342 -5.52 20.21 7.47
CA THR A 342 -6.09 21.13 6.48
C THR A 342 -6.63 22.43 7.07
N GLY A 343 -6.75 22.53 8.40
CA GLY A 343 -7.43 23.62 9.09
C GLY A 343 -8.96 23.53 9.06
N ASP A 344 -9.52 22.45 8.52
CA ASP A 344 -10.96 22.22 8.50
C ASP A 344 -11.41 21.56 9.80
N ALA A 345 -12.32 22.23 10.53
CA ALA A 345 -12.82 21.80 11.83
C ALA A 345 -13.92 20.72 11.70
N THR A 346 -13.54 19.60 11.07
CA THR A 346 -14.41 18.45 10.80
C THR A 346 -13.57 17.19 10.65
N ASP A 347 -14.19 16.02 10.69
CA ASP A 347 -13.51 14.79 10.25
C ASP A 347 -13.56 14.59 8.74
N GLN A 348 -12.72 13.66 8.27
CA GLN A 348 -12.53 13.41 6.86
C GLN A 348 -13.81 12.97 6.15
N HIS A 349 -14.64 12.14 6.79
CA HIS A 349 -15.89 11.68 6.21
C HIS A 349 -16.83 12.85 5.97
N GLU A 350 -16.99 13.70 6.99
CA GLU A 350 -17.89 14.85 6.95
C GLU A 350 -17.46 15.93 5.94
N LEU A 351 -16.21 15.94 5.46
CA LEU A 351 -15.81 16.81 4.33
C LEU A 351 -16.71 16.61 3.10
N GLY A 352 -17.11 15.37 2.82
CA GLY A 352 -18.02 15.03 1.71
C GLY A 352 -19.44 15.51 1.94
N HIS A 353 -19.88 15.57 3.21
CA HIS A 353 -21.22 15.97 3.67
C HIS A 353 -21.35 17.46 3.98
N GLY A 354 -20.33 18.26 3.66
CA GLY A 354 -20.33 19.70 3.92
C GLY A 354 -20.04 20.11 5.37
N GLY A 355 -19.40 19.23 6.15
CA GLY A 355 -18.90 19.51 7.51
C GLY A 355 -17.87 20.65 7.56
N ALA A 356 -17.29 21.04 6.42
CA ALA A 356 -16.47 22.23 6.26
C ALA A 356 -16.94 23.12 5.10
N PRO A 357 -16.73 24.45 5.18
CA PRO A 357 -17.04 25.34 4.08
C PRO A 357 -16.16 25.07 2.86
N GLY A 358 -16.73 25.27 1.67
CA GLY A 358 -16.01 25.16 0.39
C GLY A 358 -16.31 23.90 -0.43
N GLY A 359 -17.12 22.97 0.09
CA GLY A 359 -17.61 21.79 -0.65
C GLY A 359 -16.46 20.98 -1.24
N THR A 360 -16.42 20.83 -2.57
CA THR A 360 -15.35 20.09 -3.26
C THR A 360 -13.94 20.61 -2.94
N GLU A 361 -13.76 21.90 -2.61
CA GLU A 361 -12.43 22.40 -2.19
C GLU A 361 -11.97 21.81 -0.85
N ALA A 362 -12.88 21.62 0.11
CA ALA A 362 -12.56 21.03 1.42
C ALA A 362 -12.19 19.55 1.27
N VAL A 363 -13.00 18.80 0.50
CA VAL A 363 -12.68 17.42 0.09
C VAL A 363 -11.31 17.35 -0.57
N SER A 364 -11.02 18.28 -1.48
CA SER A 364 -9.76 18.31 -2.22
C SER A 364 -8.55 18.64 -1.35
N ARG A 365 -8.69 19.44 -0.28
CA ARG A 365 -7.63 19.63 0.72
C ARG A 365 -7.32 18.33 1.47
N GLY A 366 -8.36 17.57 1.82
CA GLY A 366 -8.21 16.24 2.42
C GLY A 366 -7.47 15.28 1.49
N ILE A 367 -7.88 15.20 0.22
CA ILE A 367 -7.20 14.37 -0.78
C ILE A 367 -5.76 14.84 -1.02
N ALA A 368 -5.50 16.15 -1.04
CA ALA A 368 -4.15 16.69 -1.18
C ALA A 368 -3.21 16.21 -0.06
N TRP A 369 -3.72 15.98 1.15
CA TRP A 369 -2.90 15.36 2.20
C TRP A 369 -2.46 13.93 1.84
N HIS A 370 -3.36 13.10 1.29
CA HIS A 370 -2.99 11.78 0.77
C HIS A 370 -1.96 11.90 -0.37
N MET A 371 -2.20 12.81 -1.31
CA MET A 371 -1.33 13.01 -2.46
C MET A 371 0.06 13.52 -2.09
N LYS A 372 0.18 14.32 -1.02
CA LYS A 372 1.48 14.74 -0.48
C LYS A 372 2.35 13.54 -0.12
N HIS A 373 1.80 12.57 0.60
CA HIS A 373 2.54 11.38 1.02
C HIS A 373 2.73 10.38 -0.12
N PHE A 374 1.76 10.22 -1.01
CA PHE A 374 1.93 9.45 -2.24
C PHE A 374 3.07 10.02 -3.12
N GLY A 375 3.08 11.34 -3.33
CA GLY A 375 4.13 12.02 -4.10
C GLY A 375 5.50 11.89 -3.45
N ARG A 376 5.59 12.01 -2.11
CA ARG A 376 6.82 11.70 -1.37
C ARG A 376 7.31 10.29 -1.67
N LEU A 377 6.44 9.29 -1.57
CA LEU A 377 6.82 7.90 -1.80
C LEU A 377 7.31 7.67 -3.23
N VAL A 378 6.58 8.19 -4.23
CA VAL A 378 6.99 8.13 -5.65
C VAL A 378 8.36 8.80 -5.85
N GLN A 379 8.57 9.98 -5.26
CA GLN A 379 9.84 10.70 -5.34
C GLN A 379 10.98 9.90 -4.72
N MET A 380 10.80 9.34 -3.52
CA MET A 380 11.84 8.53 -2.87
C MET A 380 12.19 7.28 -3.69
N LEU A 381 11.20 6.62 -4.30
CA LEU A 381 11.45 5.50 -5.21
C LEU A 381 12.19 5.95 -6.48
N ALA A 382 11.90 7.14 -7.01
CA ALA A 382 12.59 7.71 -8.17
C ALA A 382 14.04 8.11 -7.86
N ASP A 383 14.29 8.59 -6.64
CA ASP A 383 15.62 9.02 -6.20
C ASP A 383 16.52 7.86 -5.77
N THR A 384 15.95 6.67 -5.54
CA THR A 384 16.68 5.47 -5.14
C THR A 384 17.32 4.81 -6.36
N PRO A 385 18.66 4.76 -6.50
CA PRO A 385 19.29 4.17 -7.67
C PRO A 385 19.18 2.65 -7.70
N GLU A 386 18.81 2.07 -8.85
CA GLU A 386 18.79 0.61 -9.05
C GLU A 386 19.14 0.25 -10.50
N ASN A 387 20.08 -0.68 -10.70
CA ASN A 387 20.41 -1.28 -12.00
C ASN A 387 20.66 -0.30 -13.18
N GLY A 388 21.14 0.91 -12.90
CA GLY A 388 21.40 1.95 -13.91
C GLY A 388 20.21 2.87 -14.22
N GLY A 389 19.10 2.71 -13.49
CA GLY A 389 17.98 3.64 -13.42
C GLY A 389 17.61 3.92 -11.96
N SER A 390 16.32 4.04 -11.70
CA SER A 390 15.72 4.20 -10.38
C SER A 390 14.96 2.95 -9.95
N LEU A 391 14.76 2.80 -8.64
CA LEU A 391 13.91 1.76 -8.05
C LEU A 391 12.49 1.84 -8.63
N LEU A 392 11.97 3.06 -8.83
CA LEU A 392 10.66 3.31 -9.44
C LEU A 392 10.50 2.70 -10.85
N ASP A 393 11.58 2.55 -11.63
CA ASP A 393 11.54 1.93 -12.97
C ASP A 393 11.19 0.43 -12.90
N SER A 394 11.34 -0.19 -11.73
CA SER A 394 10.97 -1.59 -11.46
C SER A 394 9.66 -1.74 -10.69
N CYS A 395 9.01 -0.63 -10.33
CA CYS A 395 7.79 -0.63 -9.54
C CYS A 395 6.53 -0.45 -10.40
N ALA A 396 5.42 -1.02 -9.93
CA ALA A 396 4.07 -0.62 -10.28
C ALA A 396 3.37 -0.18 -8.98
N VAL A 397 3.05 1.10 -8.88
CA VAL A 397 2.41 1.68 -7.70
C VAL A 397 1.04 2.22 -8.10
N VAL A 398 -0.03 1.78 -7.45
CA VAL A 398 -1.40 2.23 -7.71
C VAL A 398 -1.93 2.96 -6.48
N PHE A 399 -2.53 4.14 -6.66
CA PHE A 399 -3.27 4.83 -5.60
C PHE A 399 -4.76 4.82 -5.92
N LEU A 400 -5.56 4.17 -5.07
CA LEU A 400 -7.01 4.10 -5.18
C LEU A 400 -7.70 5.05 -4.19
N HIS A 401 -8.84 5.58 -4.60
CA HIS A 401 -9.76 6.32 -3.73
C HIS A 401 -10.96 5.44 -3.39
N GLU A 402 -11.67 5.79 -2.33
CA GLU A 402 -12.89 5.07 -1.91
C GLU A 402 -13.97 5.06 -2.98
N GLY A 403 -14.17 6.21 -3.63
CA GLY A 403 -15.18 6.43 -4.65
C GLY A 403 -14.89 7.64 -5.50
N GLY A 404 -15.86 8.00 -6.33
CA GLY A 404 -15.80 9.15 -7.23
C GLY A 404 -16.84 10.19 -6.82
N HIS A 405 -17.68 10.58 -7.77
CA HIS A 405 -18.84 11.44 -7.53
C HIS A 405 -19.91 11.11 -8.57
N GLY A 406 -21.17 11.39 -8.28
CA GLY A 406 -22.26 11.15 -9.22
C GLY A 406 -23.45 10.51 -8.54
N PHE A 407 -24.10 9.58 -9.24
CA PHE A 407 -25.29 8.93 -8.70
C PHE A 407 -24.94 8.09 -7.46
N GLY A 408 -25.71 8.30 -6.40
CA GLY A 408 -25.79 7.43 -5.24
C GLY A 408 -27.23 6.99 -5.03
N GLU A 409 -27.44 6.12 -4.04
CA GLU A 409 -28.75 5.45 -3.86
C GLU A 409 -29.95 6.37 -3.67
N ASN A 410 -29.73 7.54 -3.10
CA ASN A 410 -30.79 8.50 -2.76
C ASN A 410 -30.56 9.89 -3.38
N GLU A 411 -29.47 10.09 -4.11
CA GLU A 411 -29.02 11.41 -4.56
C GLU A 411 -28.32 11.32 -5.92
N ASP A 412 -28.60 12.27 -6.83
CA ASP A 412 -28.04 12.28 -8.19
C ASP A 412 -26.60 12.82 -8.25
N ASN A 413 -26.12 13.50 -7.21
CA ASN A 413 -24.77 14.05 -7.13
C ASN A 413 -24.26 13.98 -5.70
N THR A 414 -23.62 12.87 -5.36
CA THR A 414 -23.08 12.60 -4.02
C THR A 414 -21.65 12.08 -4.06
N SER A 415 -20.95 12.30 -2.97
CA SER A 415 -19.68 11.70 -2.57
C SER A 415 -19.80 10.19 -2.34
N HIS A 416 -20.99 9.65 -2.05
CA HIS A 416 -21.25 8.21 -1.94
C HIS A 416 -21.54 7.56 -3.29
N SER A 417 -20.66 7.80 -4.25
CA SER A 417 -20.80 7.31 -5.62
C SER A 417 -19.62 6.46 -6.05
N THR A 418 -19.96 5.39 -6.77
CA THR A 418 -19.01 4.53 -7.47
C THR A 418 -18.92 4.86 -8.96
N GLU A 419 -19.45 6.01 -9.38
CA GLU A 419 -19.28 6.59 -10.71
C GLU A 419 -18.14 7.63 -10.71
N ASN A 420 -17.65 7.97 -11.90
CA ASN A 420 -16.60 8.99 -12.12
C ASN A 420 -15.39 8.82 -11.19
N MET A 421 -15.04 7.58 -10.87
CA MET A 421 -13.88 7.27 -10.06
C MET A 421 -12.60 7.58 -10.85
N ALA A 422 -11.52 7.85 -10.13
CA ALA A 422 -10.19 8.00 -10.71
C ALA A 422 -9.14 7.41 -9.76
N CYS A 423 -7.99 7.04 -10.31
CA CYS A 423 -6.84 6.55 -9.57
C CYS A 423 -5.54 7.07 -10.18
N LEU A 424 -4.42 6.85 -9.49
CA LEU A 424 -3.08 7.12 -10.01
C LEU A 424 -2.31 5.83 -10.20
N VAL A 425 -1.48 5.82 -11.23
CA VAL A 425 -0.47 4.78 -11.43
C VAL A 425 0.89 5.45 -11.56
N ALA A 426 1.89 4.95 -10.84
CA ALA A 426 3.27 5.40 -10.94
C ALA A 426 4.21 4.22 -11.17
N GLY A 427 5.36 4.50 -11.75
CA GLY A 427 6.40 3.50 -12.01
C GLY A 427 6.54 3.10 -13.47
N GLY A 428 7.67 2.44 -13.76
CA GLY A 428 8.07 2.04 -15.12
C GLY A 428 8.02 0.53 -15.36
N ALA A 429 7.57 -0.27 -14.39
CA ALA A 429 7.57 -1.72 -14.51
C ALA A 429 6.81 -2.18 -15.76
N GLY A 430 7.38 -3.16 -16.47
CA GLY A 430 6.70 -3.82 -17.59
C GLY A 430 6.21 -2.92 -18.72
N GLY A 431 6.71 -1.68 -18.84
CA GLY A 431 6.26 -0.71 -19.84
C GLY A 431 5.06 0.14 -19.43
N LEU A 432 4.78 0.29 -18.13
CA LEU A 432 3.82 1.26 -17.64
C LEU A 432 4.14 2.66 -18.17
N VAL A 433 3.11 3.35 -18.65
CA VAL A 433 3.22 4.72 -19.19
C VAL A 433 3.06 5.71 -18.04
N SER A 434 3.79 6.82 -18.10
CA SER A 434 3.76 7.93 -17.13
C SER A 434 3.65 9.28 -17.85
N GLY A 435 3.27 10.33 -17.11
CA GLY A 435 3.14 11.70 -17.62
C GLY A 435 1.87 11.93 -18.45
N VAL A 436 0.84 11.09 -18.28
CA VAL A 436 -0.38 11.13 -19.10
C VAL A 436 -1.66 11.01 -18.28
N HIS A 437 -2.76 11.54 -18.80
CA HIS A 437 -4.12 11.31 -18.34
C HIS A 437 -4.85 10.40 -19.34
N ILE A 438 -5.32 9.26 -18.84
CA ILE A 438 -6.09 8.26 -19.59
C ILE A 438 -7.53 8.30 -19.09
N ASP A 439 -8.47 8.49 -20.00
CA ASP A 439 -9.90 8.24 -19.75
C ASP A 439 -10.16 6.75 -20.00
N ALA A 440 -10.62 6.05 -18.96
CA ALA A 440 -10.84 4.61 -19.00
C ALA A 440 -12.21 4.22 -19.57
N GLY A 441 -13.09 5.17 -19.91
CA GLY A 441 -14.35 4.91 -20.61
C GLY A 441 -15.35 4.06 -19.84
N GLY A 442 -15.40 4.18 -18.51
CA GLY A 442 -16.29 3.41 -17.64
C GLY A 442 -15.75 2.03 -17.26
N LEU A 443 -14.46 1.75 -17.49
CA LEU A 443 -13.84 0.51 -17.02
C LEU A 443 -13.86 0.42 -15.49
N HIS A 444 -13.78 -0.82 -14.98
CA HIS A 444 -13.75 -1.06 -13.55
C HIS A 444 -12.36 -0.73 -12.98
N PRO A 445 -12.22 -0.16 -11.76
CA PRO A 445 -10.91 0.11 -11.14
C PRO A 445 -9.97 -1.10 -11.11
N ALA A 446 -10.51 -2.32 -10.94
CA ALA A 446 -9.75 -3.57 -11.04
C ALA A 446 -9.04 -3.79 -12.40
N ASN A 447 -9.48 -3.17 -13.51
CA ASN A 447 -8.74 -3.20 -14.77
C ASN A 447 -7.37 -2.51 -14.65
N VAL A 448 -7.25 -1.48 -13.80
CA VAL A 448 -5.98 -0.83 -13.46
C VAL A 448 -5.09 -1.79 -12.69
N LEU A 449 -5.65 -2.48 -11.69
CA LEU A 449 -4.93 -3.49 -10.89
C LEU A 449 -4.44 -4.65 -11.77
N ILE A 450 -5.26 -5.18 -12.67
CA ILE A 450 -4.84 -6.22 -13.64
C ILE A 450 -3.67 -5.71 -14.49
N THR A 451 -3.75 -4.47 -14.98
CA THR A 451 -2.66 -3.87 -15.78
C THR A 451 -1.36 -3.75 -14.98
N ALA A 452 -1.44 -3.32 -13.72
CA ALA A 452 -0.30 -3.17 -12.83
C ALA A 452 0.28 -4.52 -12.37
N MET A 453 -0.55 -5.54 -12.11
CA MET A 453 -0.10 -6.91 -11.85
C MET A 453 0.67 -7.48 -13.06
N ASN A 454 0.16 -7.25 -14.28
CA ASN A 454 0.83 -7.68 -15.51
C ASN A 454 2.17 -6.95 -15.73
N ALA A 455 2.27 -5.70 -15.29
CA ALA A 455 3.51 -4.91 -15.37
C ALA A 455 4.63 -5.49 -14.48
N VAL A 456 4.28 -6.17 -13.38
CA VAL A 456 5.24 -6.80 -12.46
C VAL A 456 5.43 -8.31 -12.70
N GLY A 457 4.86 -8.85 -13.79
CA GLY A 457 5.13 -10.22 -14.24
C GLY A 457 4.11 -11.28 -13.81
N VAL A 458 2.96 -10.88 -13.26
CA VAL A 458 1.82 -11.79 -13.08
C VAL A 458 1.07 -11.89 -14.40
N ASP A 459 1.11 -13.03 -15.11
CA ASP A 459 0.39 -13.20 -16.37
C ASP A 459 -1.09 -13.52 -16.12
N THR A 460 -1.92 -12.49 -15.95
CA THR A 460 -3.36 -12.63 -15.74
C THR A 460 -4.18 -11.67 -16.61
N ASN A 461 -5.38 -12.08 -16.98
CA ASN A 461 -6.37 -11.22 -17.62
C ASN A 461 -7.61 -11.01 -16.73
N GLN A 462 -7.52 -11.38 -15.45
CA GLN A 462 -8.67 -11.41 -14.55
C GLN A 462 -8.27 -11.07 -13.11
N LEU A 463 -9.15 -10.36 -12.42
CA LEU A 463 -9.15 -10.19 -10.97
C LEU A 463 -10.61 -10.25 -10.51
N GLY A 464 -10.95 -11.27 -9.71
CA GLY A 464 -12.33 -11.58 -9.37
C GLY A 464 -13.18 -11.81 -10.62
N GLU A 465 -14.20 -10.98 -10.82
CA GLU A 465 -15.13 -11.05 -11.95
C GLU A 465 -14.81 -10.06 -13.07
N VAL A 466 -13.79 -9.23 -12.87
CA VAL A 466 -13.33 -8.23 -13.86
C VAL A 466 -12.30 -8.87 -14.78
N THR A 467 -12.42 -8.59 -16.08
CA THR A 467 -11.46 -9.03 -17.09
C THR A 467 -10.95 -7.87 -17.93
N GLY A 468 -9.74 -8.01 -18.47
CA GLY A 468 -9.12 -7.01 -19.34
C GLY A 468 -8.21 -6.03 -18.60
N THR A 469 -7.47 -5.26 -19.39
CA THR A 469 -6.53 -4.22 -18.94
C THR A 469 -7.01 -2.84 -19.40
N VAL A 470 -6.40 -1.77 -18.89
CA VAL A 470 -6.67 -0.41 -19.35
C VAL A 470 -5.84 -0.13 -20.61
N PRO A 471 -6.48 0.12 -21.78
CA PRO A 471 -5.75 0.44 -23.00
C PRO A 471 -4.86 1.67 -22.83
N GLY A 472 -3.62 1.60 -23.30
CA GLY A 472 -2.67 2.71 -23.26
C GLY A 472 -1.96 2.94 -21.91
N LEU A 473 -2.35 2.23 -20.84
CA LEU A 473 -1.68 2.33 -19.54
C LEU A 473 -0.34 1.56 -19.50
N ARG A 474 -0.17 0.56 -20.38
CA ARG A 474 1.05 -0.23 -20.56
C ARG A 474 1.34 -0.38 -22.05
N GLY A 475 2.60 -0.19 -22.44
CA GLY A 475 3.09 -0.21 -23.83
C GLY A 475 3.44 -1.58 -24.40
#